data_AF-A0A8S2FJ57-F1
#
_entry.id   AF-A0A8S2FJ57-F1
#
_cell.length_a   1.000
_cell.length_b   1.000
_cell.length_c   1.000
_cell.angle_alpha   90.00
_cell.angle_beta   90.00
_cell.angle_gamma   90.00
#
_symmetry.space_group_name_H-M   'P 1'
#
loop_
_entity.id
_entity.type
_entity.pdbx_description
1 polymer ?
#
loop_
_entity_poly.entity_id
_entity_poly.type
_entity_poly.pdbx_seq_one_letter_code
_entity_poly.pdbx_strand_id
1 'polypeptide(L)'
;DDNLSTVSRERSSNEETDEIEDKMPVIVEKKKVVDTTNDSIEISQIFTFLQILTAIFGSFAHGGNDVSNAIGPLIGLWLLYTDGDVRGTTSTPLWVLFYGGIGISVGLWIWGRRVIRTIGEDLTKITPSSGFVIEIATAFTVLFASNLSIPVSTTHCKVGSVVAIGRVRAKQSVDWSLFRNIIVAWIITVPVTGGIAAGIMALLRVIVL
;
A
#
# COMPACT_ATOMS: atom_id res chain seq x y z
N ASP A 1 -17.16 -71.01 37.69
CA ASP A 1 -18.05 -70.45 36.67
C ASP A 1 -18.67 -69.08 37.01
N ASP A 2 -17.95 -68.17 37.70
CA ASP A 2 -18.53 -66.86 38.10
C ASP A 2 -17.75 -65.62 37.62
N ASN A 3 -16.76 -65.78 36.73
CA ASN A 3 -15.94 -64.65 36.26
C ASN A 3 -16.00 -64.40 34.74
N LEU A 4 -16.88 -65.08 34.02
CA LEU A 4 -17.08 -64.90 32.57
C LEU A 4 -18.41 -64.17 32.23
N SER A 5 -19.35 -64.15 33.18
CA SER A 5 -20.67 -63.51 33.05
C SER A 5 -20.66 -62.03 33.41
N THR A 6 -19.69 -61.58 34.21
CA THR A 6 -19.48 -60.16 34.60
C THR A 6 -18.81 -59.36 33.48
N VAL A 7 -17.79 -59.92 32.82
CA VAL A 7 -17.07 -59.25 31.73
C VAL A 7 -17.95 -59.06 30.47
N SER A 8 -18.88 -59.98 30.22
CA SER A 8 -19.83 -59.88 29.10
C SER A 8 -20.93 -58.83 29.33
N ARG A 9 -21.24 -58.52 30.60
CA ARG A 9 -22.23 -57.49 30.99
C ARG A 9 -21.66 -56.07 30.97
N GLU A 10 -20.37 -55.90 31.27
CA GLU A 10 -19.71 -54.58 31.16
C GLU A 10 -19.49 -54.16 29.70
N ARG A 11 -19.29 -55.11 28.77
CA ARG A 11 -19.20 -54.79 27.34
C ARG A 11 -20.51 -54.33 26.73
N SER A 12 -21.64 -54.94 27.09
CA SER A 12 -22.95 -54.51 26.57
C SER A 12 -23.41 -53.16 27.13
N SER A 13 -23.06 -52.84 28.39
CA SER A 13 -23.35 -51.52 28.96
C SER A 13 -22.50 -50.41 28.36
N ASN A 14 -21.28 -50.72 27.92
CA ASN A 14 -20.41 -49.74 27.26
C ASN A 14 -20.83 -49.49 25.80
N GLU A 15 -21.32 -50.50 25.08
CA GLU A 15 -21.87 -50.33 23.73
C GLU A 15 -23.17 -49.50 23.72
N GLU A 16 -24.04 -49.63 24.74
CA GLU A 16 -25.23 -48.77 24.87
C GLU A 16 -24.90 -47.32 25.25
N THR A 17 -23.85 -47.07 26.03
CA THR A 17 -23.39 -45.70 26.31
C THR A 17 -22.72 -45.03 25.11
N ASP A 18 -22.10 -45.81 24.21
CA ASP A 18 -21.49 -45.29 22.99
C ASP A 18 -22.55 -44.94 21.92
N GLU A 19 -23.71 -45.62 21.88
CA GLU A 19 -24.81 -45.25 20.97
C GLU A 19 -25.63 -44.03 21.44
N ILE A 20 -25.60 -43.70 22.74
CA ILE A 20 -26.33 -42.54 23.29
C ILE A 20 -25.52 -41.24 23.15
N GLU A 21 -24.19 -41.32 23.02
CA GLU A 21 -23.34 -40.16 22.72
C GLU A 21 -23.49 -39.67 21.25
N ASP A 22 -24.15 -40.45 20.38
CA ASP A 22 -24.42 -40.12 18.98
C ASP A 22 -25.78 -39.40 18.75
N LYS A 23 -26.52 -39.05 19.81
CA LYS A 23 -27.84 -38.38 19.70
C LYS A 23 -28.03 -37.12 20.54
N MET A 24 -26.98 -36.30 20.63
CA MET A 24 -27.19 -34.88 20.90
C MET A 24 -26.82 -34.10 19.65
N PRO A 25 -27.77 -33.43 18.96
CA PRO A 25 -27.39 -32.36 18.06
C PRO A 25 -26.87 -31.25 18.96
N VAL A 26 -25.59 -31.33 19.31
CA VAL A 26 -24.86 -30.17 19.79
C VAL A 26 -24.89 -29.24 18.60
N ILE A 27 -25.88 -28.36 18.62
CA ILE A 27 -25.85 -27.07 17.96
C ILE A 27 -24.62 -26.41 18.54
N VAL A 28 -23.45 -26.78 18.00
CA VAL A 28 -22.27 -25.96 18.00
C VAL A 28 -22.75 -24.78 17.18
N GLU A 29 -23.35 -23.83 17.88
CA GLU A 29 -23.38 -22.46 17.47
C GLU A 29 -21.92 -22.16 17.14
N LYS A 30 -21.58 -22.31 15.85
CA LYS A 30 -20.36 -21.77 15.28
C LYS A 30 -20.49 -20.30 15.60
N LYS A 31 -19.96 -19.90 16.75
CA LYS A 31 -19.55 -18.54 16.99
C LYS A 31 -18.64 -18.26 15.82
N LYS A 32 -19.21 -17.59 14.83
CA LYS A 32 -18.54 -17.12 13.64
C LYS A 32 -17.51 -16.17 14.22
N VAL A 33 -16.34 -16.69 14.58
CA VAL A 33 -15.14 -15.88 14.66
C VAL A 33 -14.99 -15.45 13.22
N VAL A 34 -15.60 -14.31 12.91
CA VAL A 34 -15.50 -13.67 11.61
C VAL A 34 -14.02 -13.43 11.47
N ASP A 35 -13.37 -14.30 10.69
CA ASP A 35 -11.99 -14.14 10.29
C ASP A 35 -11.94 -12.83 9.48
N THR A 36 -11.75 -11.72 10.17
CA THR A 36 -11.77 -10.35 9.64
C THR A 36 -10.52 -10.06 8.79
N THR A 37 -9.62 -11.04 8.75
CA THR A 37 -8.34 -11.02 8.06
C THR A 37 -8.47 -11.31 6.57
N ASN A 38 -9.51 -12.04 6.15
CA ASN A 38 -9.77 -12.37 4.75
C ASN A 38 -11.18 -11.97 4.34
N ASP A 39 -11.29 -11.34 3.17
CA ASP A 39 -12.58 -11.01 2.58
C ASP A 39 -13.29 -12.32 2.20
N SER A 40 -14.61 -12.42 2.43
CA SER A 40 -15.38 -13.53 1.87
C SER A 40 -15.28 -13.49 0.34
N ILE A 41 -15.42 -14.63 -0.31
CA ILE A 41 -15.20 -14.75 -1.76
C ILE A 41 -16.08 -13.75 -2.55
N GLU A 42 -17.34 -13.60 -2.15
CA GLU A 42 -18.29 -12.66 -2.77
C GLU A 42 -17.86 -11.19 -2.59
N ILE A 43 -17.43 -10.82 -1.38
CA ILE A 43 -16.93 -9.46 -1.09
C ILE A 43 -15.64 -9.20 -1.87
N SER A 44 -14.73 -10.17 -1.88
CA SER A 44 -13.45 -10.08 -2.57
C SER A 44 -13.62 -9.83 -4.07
N GLN A 45 -14.58 -10.49 -4.72
CA GLN A 45 -14.86 -10.30 -6.15
C GLN A 45 -15.33 -8.87 -6.47
N ILE A 46 -16.28 -8.35 -5.69
CA ILE A 46 -16.81 -6.99 -5.88
C ILE A 46 -15.70 -5.97 -5.60
N PHE A 47 -15.04 -6.07 -4.46
CA PHE A 47 -14.00 -5.13 -4.06
C PHE A 47 -12.75 -5.21 -4.93
N THR A 48 -12.45 -6.35 -5.57
CA THR A 48 -11.35 -6.43 -6.55
C THR A 48 -11.60 -5.51 -7.73
N PHE A 49 -12.83 -5.48 -8.26
CA PHE A 49 -13.16 -4.56 -9.34
C PHE A 49 -13.04 -3.09 -8.90
N LEU A 50 -13.62 -2.74 -7.75
CA LEU A 50 -13.50 -1.39 -7.17
C LEU A 50 -12.05 -1.00 -6.87
N GLN A 51 -11.24 -1.94 -6.40
CA GLN A 51 -9.84 -1.72 -6.09
C GLN A 51 -9.01 -1.48 -7.34
N ILE A 52 -9.23 -2.27 -8.41
CA ILE A 52 -8.54 -2.04 -9.69
C ILE A 52 -8.91 -0.67 -10.24
N LEU A 53 -10.19 -0.31 -10.21
CA LEU A 53 -10.67 0.98 -10.69
C LEU A 53 -10.01 2.15 -9.92
N THR A 54 -10.05 2.11 -8.58
CA THR A 54 -9.44 3.15 -7.74
C THR A 54 -7.93 3.18 -7.86
N ALA A 55 -7.26 2.04 -7.99
CA ALA A 55 -5.82 1.97 -8.24
C ALA A 55 -5.42 2.61 -9.58
N ILE A 56 -6.22 2.44 -10.64
CA ILE A 56 -5.99 3.10 -11.94
C ILE A 56 -6.08 4.62 -11.80
N PHE A 57 -7.16 5.12 -11.19
CA PHE A 57 -7.32 6.56 -10.96
C PHE A 57 -6.22 7.13 -10.06
N GLY A 58 -5.89 6.44 -8.97
CA GLY A 58 -4.82 6.81 -8.06
C GLY A 58 -3.45 6.83 -8.75
N SER A 59 -3.16 5.82 -9.57
CA SER A 59 -1.92 5.74 -10.35
C SER A 59 -1.83 6.83 -11.41
N PHE A 60 -2.94 7.20 -12.05
CA PHE A 60 -2.96 8.29 -13.03
C PHE A 60 -2.66 9.63 -12.37
N ALA A 61 -3.37 9.95 -11.28
CA ALA A 61 -3.17 11.20 -10.55
C ALA A 61 -1.77 11.30 -9.93
N HIS A 62 -1.28 10.23 -9.31
CA HIS A 62 0.06 10.18 -8.72
C HIS A 62 1.14 10.23 -9.79
N GLY A 63 0.98 9.47 -10.87
CA GLY A 63 1.93 9.44 -11.99
C GLY A 63 2.09 10.81 -12.66
N GLY A 64 1.01 11.56 -12.85
CA GLY A 64 1.09 12.92 -13.40
C GLY A 64 1.90 13.89 -12.52
N ASN A 65 1.77 13.76 -11.20
CA ASN A 65 2.56 14.56 -10.25
C ASN A 65 4.04 14.15 -10.27
N ASP A 66 4.34 12.86 -10.35
CA ASP A 66 5.73 12.37 -10.42
C ASP A 66 6.43 12.78 -11.72
N VAL A 67 5.72 12.72 -12.85
CA VAL A 67 6.18 13.23 -14.16
C VAL A 67 6.55 14.71 -14.03
N SER A 68 5.69 15.51 -13.39
CA SER A 68 5.92 16.96 -13.22
C SER A 68 7.16 17.24 -12.36
N ASN A 69 7.36 16.48 -11.27
CA ASN A 69 8.52 16.62 -10.39
C ASN A 69 9.83 16.22 -11.09
N ALA A 70 9.81 15.17 -11.92
CA ALA A 70 11.01 14.69 -12.61
C ALA A 70 11.40 15.57 -13.81
N ILE A 71 10.42 16.05 -14.57
CA ILE A 71 10.63 16.75 -15.84
C ILE A 71 10.69 18.27 -15.65
N GLY A 72 10.16 18.81 -14.55
CA GLY A 72 10.13 20.25 -14.25
C GLY A 72 11.47 20.97 -14.47
N PRO A 73 12.60 20.46 -13.92
CA PRO A 73 13.92 21.05 -14.16
C PRO A 73 14.34 21.04 -15.64
N LEU A 74 14.02 19.97 -16.37
CA LEU A 74 14.33 19.84 -17.81
C LEU A 74 13.53 20.85 -18.64
N ILE A 75 12.25 21.06 -18.30
CA ILE A 75 11.41 22.09 -18.95
C ILE A 75 11.99 23.48 -18.68
N GLY A 76 12.40 23.76 -17.44
CA GLY A 76 13.03 25.04 -17.09
C GLY A 76 14.30 25.32 -17.91
N LEU A 77 15.14 24.29 -18.11
CA LEU A 77 16.34 24.40 -18.94
C LEU A 77 16.00 24.61 -20.42
N TRP A 78 14.98 23.90 -20.93
CA TRP A 78 14.53 24.04 -22.31
C TRP A 78 13.98 25.45 -22.59
N LEU A 79 13.13 25.98 -21.70
CA LEU A 79 12.61 27.35 -21.80
C LEU A 79 13.72 28.40 -21.75
N LEU A 80 14.70 28.22 -20.86
CA LEU A 80 15.86 29.11 -20.79
C LEU A 80 16.68 29.08 -22.09
N TYR A 81 16.82 27.91 -22.71
CA TYR A 81 17.56 27.74 -23.96
C TYR A 81 16.83 28.34 -25.17
N THR A 82 15.50 28.21 -25.26
CA THR A 82 14.73 28.69 -26.42
C THR A 82 14.37 30.17 -26.32
N ASP A 83 13.90 30.61 -25.16
CA ASP A 83 13.27 31.92 -24.99
C ASP A 83 14.16 32.91 -24.21
N GLY A 84 15.24 32.42 -23.58
CA GLY A 84 16.13 33.24 -22.75
C GLY A 84 15.52 33.67 -21.41
N ASP A 85 14.26 33.32 -21.14
CA ASP A 85 13.55 33.58 -19.89
C ASP A 85 12.78 32.33 -19.44
N VAL A 86 12.94 31.99 -18.15
CA VAL A 86 12.25 30.87 -17.50
C VAL A 86 10.77 31.21 -17.24
N ARG A 87 10.39 32.50 -17.30
CA ARG A 87 9.01 32.98 -17.15
C ARG A 87 8.21 33.03 -18.46
N GLY A 88 8.82 32.64 -19.58
CA GLY A 88 8.15 32.61 -20.87
C GLY A 88 6.82 31.85 -20.79
N THR A 89 5.76 32.42 -21.33
CA THR A 89 4.41 31.81 -21.40
C THR A 89 4.33 30.71 -22.47
N THR A 90 5.47 30.25 -22.98
CA THR A 90 5.55 29.25 -24.04
C THR A 90 5.05 27.91 -23.52
N SER A 91 4.13 27.32 -24.27
CA SER A 91 3.54 26.03 -23.95
C SER A 91 4.62 24.95 -23.84
N THR A 92 4.61 24.23 -22.71
CA THR A 92 5.49 23.09 -22.48
C THR A 92 5.34 22.05 -23.61
N PRO A 93 6.43 21.62 -24.26
CA PRO A 93 6.35 20.65 -25.33
C PRO A 93 5.86 19.28 -24.83
N LEU A 94 4.79 18.77 -25.46
CA LEU A 94 4.18 17.48 -25.09
C LEU A 94 5.14 16.29 -25.21
N TRP A 95 6.11 16.33 -26.12
CA TRP A 95 7.08 15.25 -26.28
C TRP A 95 8.00 15.10 -25.07
N VAL A 96 8.31 16.20 -24.37
CA VAL A 96 9.13 16.18 -23.14
C VAL A 96 8.37 15.49 -22.01
N LEU A 97 7.07 15.75 -21.88
CA LEU A 97 6.19 15.03 -20.95
C LEU A 97 6.13 13.53 -21.27
N PHE A 98 6.00 13.18 -22.56
CA PHE A 98 5.98 11.79 -23.01
C PHE A 98 7.28 11.06 -22.68
N TYR A 99 8.42 11.74 -22.87
CA TYR A 99 9.74 11.21 -22.53
C TYR A 99 9.85 10.83 -21.04
N GLY A 100 9.48 11.71 -20.10
CA GLY A 100 9.57 11.34 -18.69
C GLY A 100 8.46 10.40 -18.23
N GLY A 101 7.29 10.38 -18.90
CA GLY A 101 6.28 9.34 -18.69
C GLY A 101 6.80 7.94 -19.02
N ILE A 102 7.50 7.79 -20.14
CA ILE A 102 8.20 6.54 -20.49
C ILE A 102 9.30 6.25 -19.46
N GLY A 103 10.10 7.25 -19.09
CA GLY A 103 11.19 7.09 -18.12
C GLY A 103 10.71 6.55 -16.77
N ILE A 104 9.63 7.12 -16.21
CA ILE A 104 9.02 6.65 -14.96
C ILE A 104 8.45 5.23 -15.13
N SER A 105 7.77 4.95 -16.25
CA SER A 105 7.21 3.62 -16.52
C SER A 105 8.28 2.53 -16.56
N VAL A 106 9.41 2.80 -17.24
CA VAL A 106 10.56 1.89 -17.31
C VAL A 106 11.21 1.73 -15.93
N GLY A 107 11.39 2.83 -15.18
CA GLY A 107 11.95 2.80 -13.83
C GLY A 107 11.11 1.96 -12.86
N LEU A 108 9.79 2.14 -12.89
CA LEU A 108 8.84 1.33 -12.10
C LEU A 108 8.89 -0.15 -12.49
N TRP A 109 9.06 -0.46 -13.78
CA TRP A 109 9.16 -1.84 -14.22
C TRP A 109 10.43 -2.54 -13.72
N ILE A 110 11.58 -1.84 -13.73
CA ILE A 110 12.87 -2.41 -13.32
C ILE A 110 12.97 -2.51 -11.79
N TRP A 111 12.71 -1.42 -11.07
CA TRP A 111 12.96 -1.31 -9.61
C TRP A 111 11.71 -1.14 -8.75
N GLY A 112 10.58 -0.71 -9.31
CA GLY A 112 9.35 -0.46 -8.55
C GLY A 112 8.79 -1.72 -7.87
N ARG A 113 9.01 -2.91 -8.44
CA ARG A 113 8.55 -4.20 -7.87
C ARG A 113 8.96 -4.42 -6.42
N ARG A 114 10.17 -3.99 -6.02
CA ARG A 114 10.64 -4.14 -4.64
C ARG A 114 9.82 -3.28 -3.68
N VAL A 115 9.55 -2.03 -4.04
CA VAL A 115 8.77 -1.10 -3.20
C VAL A 115 7.31 -1.54 -3.10
N ILE A 116 6.72 -1.99 -4.21
CA ILE A 116 5.34 -2.51 -4.24
C ILE A 116 5.20 -3.71 -3.29
N ARG A 117 6.18 -4.62 -3.32
CA ARG A 117 6.20 -5.78 -2.43
C ARG A 117 6.32 -5.38 -0.95
N THR A 118 7.22 -4.46 -0.64
CA THR A 118 7.42 -4.01 0.75
C THR A 118 6.18 -3.35 1.33
N ILE A 119 5.42 -2.59 0.54
CA ILE A 119 4.19 -1.96 1.03
C ILE A 119 3.02 -2.97 1.07
N GLY A 120 2.91 -3.85 0.08
CA GLY A 120 1.76 -4.75 -0.08
C GLY A 120 1.83 -6.06 0.71
N GLU A 121 3.03 -6.54 1.02
CA GLU A 121 3.25 -7.80 1.74
C GLU A 121 3.97 -7.58 3.08
N ASP A 122 5.09 -6.84 3.08
CA ASP A 122 5.98 -6.78 4.24
C ASP A 122 5.47 -5.84 5.35
N LEU A 123 4.85 -4.70 5.00
CA LEU A 123 4.38 -3.70 5.97
C LEU A 123 3.07 -4.10 6.65
N THR A 124 2.10 -4.56 5.88
CA THR A 124 0.77 -5.00 6.33
C THR A 124 0.13 -5.82 5.22
N LYS A 125 -0.56 -6.91 5.57
CA LYS A 125 -1.28 -7.73 4.60
C LYS A 125 -2.50 -6.97 4.05
N ILE A 126 -2.48 -6.65 2.76
CA ILE A 126 -3.57 -5.93 2.07
C ILE A 126 -4.49 -6.94 1.37
N THR A 127 -5.79 -6.87 1.67
CA THR A 127 -6.86 -7.54 0.90
C THR A 127 -7.57 -6.52 -0.02
N PRO A 128 -8.31 -6.96 -1.06
CA PRO A 128 -8.99 -6.05 -1.99
C PRO A 128 -9.88 -5.01 -1.31
N SER A 129 -10.65 -5.39 -0.28
CA SER A 129 -11.49 -4.45 0.46
C SER A 129 -10.67 -3.36 1.16
N SER A 130 -9.60 -3.76 1.85
CA SER A 130 -8.71 -2.81 2.53
C SER A 130 -7.94 -1.94 1.57
N GLY A 131 -7.53 -2.47 0.40
CA GLY A 131 -6.89 -1.69 -0.64
C GLY A 131 -7.79 -0.54 -1.09
N PHE A 132 -9.07 -0.83 -1.30
CA PHE A 132 -10.05 0.17 -1.73
C PHE A 132 -10.22 1.25 -0.66
N VAL A 133 -10.34 0.85 0.61
CA VAL A 133 -10.42 1.79 1.73
C VAL A 133 -9.14 2.62 1.86
N ILE A 134 -7.96 2.04 1.65
CA ILE A 134 -6.67 2.77 1.65
C ILE A 134 -6.69 3.87 0.59
N GLU A 135 -7.09 3.56 -0.65
CA GLU A 135 -7.14 4.55 -1.73
C GLU A 135 -8.13 5.68 -1.44
N ILE A 136 -9.34 5.33 -0.97
CA ILE A 136 -10.37 6.32 -0.64
C ILE A 136 -9.95 7.18 0.56
N ALA A 137 -9.39 6.59 1.61
CA ALA A 137 -8.90 7.33 2.79
C ALA A 137 -7.75 8.28 2.41
N THR A 138 -6.85 7.82 1.54
CA THR A 138 -5.75 8.64 1.02
C THR A 138 -6.30 9.81 0.20
N ALA A 139 -7.20 9.54 -0.76
CA ALA A 139 -7.82 10.56 -1.59
C ALA A 139 -8.60 11.58 -0.76
N PHE A 140 -9.37 11.11 0.23
CA PHE A 140 -10.10 11.98 1.16
C PHE A 140 -9.16 12.88 1.96
N THR A 141 -8.09 12.32 2.52
CA THR A 141 -7.09 13.08 3.29
C THR A 141 -6.42 14.15 2.42
N VAL A 142 -6.02 13.79 1.21
CA VAL A 142 -5.37 14.71 0.27
C VAL A 142 -6.34 15.82 -0.15
N LEU A 143 -7.59 15.48 -0.46
CA LEU A 143 -8.62 16.44 -0.83
C LEU A 143 -8.93 17.40 0.33
N PHE A 144 -9.06 16.87 1.54
CA PHE A 144 -9.30 17.66 2.74
C PHE A 144 -8.16 18.63 3.03
N ALA A 145 -6.90 18.16 2.95
CA ALA A 145 -5.74 19.01 3.12
C ALA A 145 -5.61 20.08 2.02
N SER A 146 -5.95 19.71 0.78
CA SER A 146 -5.99 20.63 -0.37
C SER A 146 -7.01 21.74 -0.16
N ASN A 147 -8.19 21.43 0.38
CA ASN A 147 -9.21 22.43 0.73
C ASN A 147 -8.72 23.41 1.81
N LEU A 148 -7.84 22.95 2.71
CA LEU A 148 -7.22 23.80 3.73
C LEU A 148 -5.96 24.53 3.23
N SER A 149 -5.62 24.41 1.94
CA SER A 149 -4.40 24.96 1.34
C SER A 149 -3.11 24.49 2.03
N ILE A 150 -3.13 23.30 2.64
CA ILE A 150 -1.95 22.70 3.28
C ILE A 150 -1.27 21.78 2.27
N PRO A 151 0.02 22.03 1.93
CA PRO A 151 0.75 21.14 1.04
C PRO A 151 1.02 19.81 1.76
N VAL A 152 0.45 18.73 1.26
CA VAL A 152 0.63 17.37 1.80
C VAL A 152 1.24 16.45 0.77
N SER A 153 2.07 15.50 1.24
CA SER A 153 2.61 14.44 0.39
C SER A 153 1.63 13.28 0.31
N THR A 154 1.23 12.94 -0.90
CA THR A 154 0.36 11.79 -1.19
C THR A 154 0.99 10.46 -0.73
N THR A 155 2.32 10.31 -0.79
CA THR A 155 3.03 9.12 -0.30
C THR A 155 2.88 8.95 1.21
N HIS A 156 2.96 10.04 1.97
CA HIS A 156 2.75 10.00 3.42
C HIS A 156 1.30 9.67 3.76
N CYS A 157 0.34 10.25 3.04
CA CYS A 157 -1.08 9.93 3.19
C CYS A 157 -1.36 8.44 2.90
N LYS A 158 -0.72 7.89 1.86
CA LYS A 158 -0.92 6.49 1.45
C LYS A 158 -0.32 5.50 2.45
N VAL A 159 0.95 5.70 2.83
CA VAL A 159 1.61 4.85 3.85
C VAL A 159 0.91 4.98 5.20
N GLY A 160 0.47 6.19 5.59
CA GLY A 160 -0.31 6.42 6.79
C GLY A 160 -1.64 5.65 6.80
N SER A 161 -2.37 5.65 5.68
CA SER A 161 -3.61 4.89 5.51
C SER A 161 -3.38 3.37 5.62
N VAL A 162 -2.30 2.85 5.01
CA VAL A 162 -1.91 1.43 5.13
C VAL A 162 -1.65 1.05 6.58
N VAL A 163 -0.86 1.86 7.31
CA VAL A 163 -0.54 1.62 8.72
C VAL A 163 -1.78 1.71 9.60
N ALA A 164 -2.66 2.69 9.37
CA ALA A 164 -3.90 2.84 10.12
C ALA A 164 -4.82 1.62 9.96
N ILE A 165 -4.99 1.14 8.72
CA ILE A 165 -5.82 -0.04 8.43
C ILE A 165 -5.17 -1.32 8.94
N GLY A 166 -3.85 -1.44 8.84
CA GLY A 166 -3.10 -2.53 9.46
C GLY A 166 -3.28 -2.57 10.98
N ARG A 167 -3.33 -1.40 11.63
CA ARG A 167 -3.55 -1.27 13.07
C ARG A 167 -4.99 -1.61 13.50
N VAL A 168 -5.98 -1.35 12.65
CA VAL A 168 -7.40 -1.62 12.91
C VAL A 168 -7.76 -3.08 12.62
N ARG A 169 -7.24 -3.68 11.55
CA ARG A 169 -7.58 -5.06 11.15
C ARG A 169 -6.78 -6.14 11.87
N ALA A 170 -5.53 -5.90 12.24
CA ALA A 170 -4.64 -6.99 12.64
C ALA A 170 -4.31 -6.98 14.14
N LYS A 171 -4.67 -8.05 14.85
CA LYS A 171 -4.13 -8.35 16.19
C LYS A 171 -2.66 -8.84 16.16
N GLN A 172 -2.05 -9.00 14.98
CA GLN A 172 -0.62 -9.20 14.72
C GLN A 172 -0.32 -8.71 13.30
N SER A 173 0.55 -7.77 12.98
CA SER A 173 1.31 -6.75 13.71
C SER A 173 1.92 -5.93 12.57
N VAL A 174 1.53 -4.66 12.43
CA VAL A 174 2.24 -3.74 11.52
C VAL A 174 3.72 -3.87 11.81
N ASP A 175 4.56 -4.04 10.78
CA ASP A 175 6.00 -4.07 11.01
C ASP A 175 6.50 -2.66 11.35
N TRP A 176 6.57 -2.39 12.65
CA TRP A 176 7.03 -1.13 13.20
C TRP A 176 8.52 -0.86 12.93
N SER A 177 9.32 -1.91 12.72
CA SER A 177 10.73 -1.76 12.35
C SER A 177 10.84 -1.24 10.93
N LEU A 178 10.11 -1.84 9.99
CA LEU A 178 10.03 -1.37 8.60
C LEU A 178 9.44 0.02 8.52
N PHE A 179 8.33 0.30 9.24
CA PHE A 179 7.73 1.62 9.26
C PHE A 179 8.70 2.70 9.76
N ARG A 180 9.44 2.42 10.85
CA ARG A 180 10.47 3.33 11.36
C ARG A 180 11.59 3.53 10.33
N ASN A 181 12.04 2.46 9.66
CA ASN A 181 13.06 2.56 8.63
C ASN A 181 12.61 3.44 7.45
N ILE A 182 11.33 3.37 7.07
CA ILE A 182 10.72 4.23 6.05
C ILE A 182 10.77 5.70 6.50
N ILE A 183 10.36 6.01 7.74
CA ILE A 183 10.41 7.39 8.27
C ILE A 183 11.84 7.92 8.30
N VAL A 184 12.78 7.11 8.79
CA VAL A 184 14.20 7.48 8.83
C VAL A 184 14.73 7.73 7.41
N ALA A 185 14.34 6.90 6.44
CA ALA A 185 14.70 7.11 5.04
C ALA A 185 14.16 8.45 4.53
N TRP A 186 12.92 8.83 4.81
CA TRP A 186 12.37 10.13 4.39
C TRP A 186 13.09 11.33 5.00
N ILE A 187 13.50 11.24 6.27
CA ILE A 187 14.24 12.33 6.93
C ILE A 187 15.65 12.44 6.36
N ILE A 188 16.31 11.32 6.05
CA ILE A 188 17.67 11.30 5.52
C ILE A 188 17.71 11.68 4.04
N THR A 189 16.70 11.32 3.24
CA THR A 189 16.71 11.58 1.80
C THR A 189 16.74 13.08 1.50
N VAL A 190 15.99 13.91 2.21
CA VAL A 190 15.94 15.36 1.99
C VAL A 190 17.31 16.07 2.12
N PRO A 191 18.05 15.96 3.25
CA PRO A 191 19.35 16.61 3.39
C PRO A 191 20.41 15.98 2.48
N VAL A 192 20.35 14.68 2.23
CA VAL A 192 21.30 14.01 1.33
C VAL A 192 21.11 14.48 -0.11
N THR A 193 19.88 14.53 -0.62
CA THR A 193 19.62 15.02 -1.98
C THR A 193 19.93 16.50 -2.12
N GLY A 194 19.57 17.31 -1.12
CA GLY A 194 19.91 18.74 -1.09
C GLY A 194 21.42 18.98 -1.06
N GLY A 195 22.16 18.22 -0.25
CA GLY A 195 23.61 18.31 -0.15
C GLY A 195 24.33 17.90 -1.44
N ILE A 196 23.88 16.80 -2.08
CA ILE A 196 24.41 16.37 -3.38
C ILE A 196 24.12 17.44 -4.44
N ALA A 197 22.90 17.97 -4.51
CA ALA A 197 22.55 19.01 -5.46
C ALA A 197 23.39 20.29 -5.26
N ALA A 198 23.56 20.72 -4.01
CA ALA A 198 24.40 21.88 -3.68
C ALA A 198 25.87 21.66 -4.04
N GLY A 199 26.40 20.46 -3.77
CA GLY A 199 27.77 20.09 -4.12
C GLY A 199 28.02 20.07 -5.63
N ILE A 200 27.10 19.48 -6.41
CA ILE A 200 27.17 19.49 -7.88
C ILE A 200 27.10 20.93 -8.40
N MET A 201 26.20 21.76 -7.88
CA MET A 201 26.10 23.17 -8.28
C MET A 201 27.40 23.92 -7.98
N ALA A 202 27.98 23.75 -6.79
CA ALA A 202 29.23 24.41 -6.40
C ALA A 202 30.38 24.01 -7.33
N LEU A 203 30.48 22.72 -7.68
CA LEU A 203 31.46 22.22 -8.63
C LEU A 203 31.26 22.80 -10.03
N LEU A 204 30.02 22.85 -10.52
CA LEU A 204 29.70 23.46 -11.82
C LEU A 204 30.05 24.94 -11.85
N ARG A 205 29.80 25.69 -10.76
CA ARG A 205 30.20 27.09 -10.68
C ARG A 205 31.71 27.26 -10.79
N VAL A 206 32.50 26.46 -10.09
CA VAL A 206 33.97 26.56 -10.12
C VAL A 206 34.56 26.21 -11.50
N ILE A 207 33.90 25.33 -12.26
CA ILE A 207 34.37 24.94 -13.59
C ILE A 207 33.97 25.94 -14.67
N VAL A 208 32.78 26.54 -14.55
CA VAL A 208 32.18 27.40 -15.60
C VAL A 208 32.48 28.90 -15.39
N LEU A 209 32.64 29.35 -14.15
CA LEU A 209 33.07 30.71 -13.78
C LEU A 209 34.53 30.71 -13.34
#